data_AF-A0A6M4BUE9-F1
#
_entry.id   AF-A0A6M4BUE9-F1
#
_cell.length_a   1.000
_cell.length_b   1.000
_cell.length_c   1.000
_cell.angle_alpha   90.00
_cell.angle_beta   90.00
_cell.angle_gamma   90.00
#
_symmetry.space_group_name_H-M   'P 1'
#
loop_
_entity.id
_entity.type
_entity.pdbx_description
1 polymer ?
#
loop_
_entity_poly.entity_id
_entity_poly.type
_entity_poly.pdbx_seq_one_letter_code
_entity_poly.pdbx_strand_id
1 'polypeptide(L)'
;KIAGLVTGLEKEETPIAKEITHFIKLICGVAFVFGLIFFLMVFIIQKSWLSALQYMLGIILANVPEGLIVTLTVCMTLSANQLKKKNCLAKTLQAVETLGSTSCICSDKTGTLTENQMNVSHLFCNFKILDKGDHAHVADPTYATLCLAASLNLKAVFSYESLDQPIEKRKIMGDASESAILRYMEINRSATQARDENPKEAEIPFSSAYKYQVTIHRMQSTQSYYLIMKGAPEIVLEYCTSVHTDEGDQPITPQVKKELKENFIKLANMGERVIGYCDMKLPLTEYPIGY
;
A
#
# COMPACT_ATOMS: atom_id res chain seq x y z
N LYS A 1 -14.29 18.26 12.43
CA LYS A 1 -13.06 18.98 12.81
C LYS A 1 -11.99 18.90 11.73
N ILE A 2 -11.55 17.70 11.28
CA ILE A 2 -10.58 17.57 10.17
C ILE A 2 -11.11 18.14 8.85
N ALA A 3 -12.34 17.79 8.44
CA ALA A 3 -12.95 18.33 7.23
C ALA A 3 -13.02 19.87 7.23
N GLY A 4 -13.31 20.48 8.39
CA GLY A 4 -13.36 21.93 8.55
C GLY A 4 -12.00 22.62 8.40
N LEU A 5 -10.92 21.96 8.85
CA LEU A 5 -9.54 22.45 8.63
C LEU A 5 -9.17 22.39 7.15
N VAL A 6 -9.53 21.31 6.44
CA VAL A 6 -9.23 21.15 5.01
C VAL A 6 -9.98 22.18 4.16
N THR A 7 -11.23 22.48 4.49
CA THR A 7 -12.03 23.49 3.77
C THR A 7 -11.64 24.92 4.09
N GLY A 8 -11.04 25.16 5.25
CA GLY A 8 -10.66 26.50 5.72
C GLY A 8 -9.24 26.94 5.33
N LEU A 9 -8.47 26.10 4.64
CA LEU A 9 -7.14 26.45 4.16
C LEU A 9 -7.25 27.41 2.97
N GLU A 10 -6.60 28.57 3.09
CA GLU A 10 -6.45 29.49 1.98
C GLU A 10 -5.61 28.84 0.88
N LYS A 11 -6.04 28.99 -0.38
CA LYS A 11 -5.25 28.53 -1.52
C LYS A 11 -4.12 29.51 -1.76
N GLU A 12 -2.90 29.08 -1.53
CA GLU A 12 -1.72 29.82 -1.98
C GLU A 12 -1.65 29.89 -3.51
N GLU A 13 -1.07 30.97 -4.03
CA GLU A 13 -0.80 31.10 -5.45
C GLU A 13 0.25 30.08 -5.91
N THR A 14 -0.05 29.40 -7.03
CA THR A 14 0.85 28.43 -7.67
C THR A 14 2.14 29.10 -8.16
N PRO A 15 3.28 28.38 -8.23
CA PRO A 15 4.55 28.92 -8.74
C PRO A 15 4.40 29.61 -10.10
N ILE A 16 3.73 28.97 -11.07
CA ILE A 16 3.50 29.57 -12.38
C ILE A 16 2.68 30.87 -12.34
N ALA A 17 1.72 31.00 -11.43
CA ALA A 17 0.94 32.24 -11.27
C ALA A 17 1.81 33.39 -10.73
N LYS A 18 2.74 33.08 -9.82
CA LYS A 18 3.72 34.04 -9.29
C LYS A 18 4.67 34.51 -10.39
N GLU A 19 5.18 33.57 -11.21
CA GLU A 19 6.06 33.88 -12.34
C GLU A 19 5.36 34.71 -13.42
N ILE A 20 4.12 34.37 -13.78
CA ILE A 20 3.31 35.17 -14.73
C ILE A 20 3.10 36.58 -14.18
N THR A 21 2.78 36.73 -12.90
CA THR A 21 2.58 38.04 -12.27
C THR A 21 3.86 38.87 -12.24
N HIS A 22 4.99 38.24 -11.96
CA HIS A 22 6.31 38.88 -12.01
C HIS A 22 6.63 39.36 -13.44
N PHE A 23 6.42 38.50 -14.43
CA PHE A 23 6.64 38.81 -15.84
C PHE A 23 5.76 39.95 -16.35
N ILE A 24 4.47 39.94 -16.03
CA ILE A 24 3.53 41.01 -16.39
C ILE A 24 3.97 42.35 -15.77
N LYS A 25 4.34 42.36 -14.48
CA LYS A 25 4.83 43.57 -13.80
C LYS A 25 6.08 44.14 -14.48
N LEU A 26 7.00 43.27 -14.91
CA LEU A 26 8.21 43.68 -15.62
C LEU A 26 7.88 44.32 -16.97
N ILE A 27 7.04 43.67 -17.79
CA ILE A 27 6.66 44.21 -19.10
C ILE A 27 5.88 45.52 -18.95
N CYS A 28 4.91 45.59 -18.04
CA CYS A 28 4.17 46.82 -17.79
C CYS A 28 5.10 47.96 -17.32
N GLY A 29 6.10 47.66 -16.49
CA GLY A 29 7.11 48.64 -16.07
C GLY A 29 7.91 49.18 -17.25
N VAL A 30 8.43 48.29 -18.10
CA VAL A 30 9.19 48.66 -19.31
C VAL A 30 8.32 49.45 -20.30
N ALA A 31 7.08 49.00 -20.54
CA ALA A 31 6.14 49.67 -21.42
C ALA A 31 5.79 51.09 -20.94
N PHE A 32 5.63 51.28 -19.63
CA PHE A 32 5.35 52.59 -19.06
C PHE A 32 6.55 53.54 -19.17
N VAL A 33 7.77 53.06 -18.90
CA VAL A 33 9.00 53.85 -19.06
C VAL A 33 9.17 54.32 -20.50
N PHE A 34 9.04 53.41 -21.49
CA PHE A 34 9.11 53.80 -22.90
C PHE A 34 7.96 54.72 -23.30
N GLY A 35 6.73 54.46 -22.83
CA GLY A 35 5.58 55.33 -23.08
C GLY A 35 5.84 56.75 -22.61
N LEU A 36 6.40 56.94 -21.42
CA LEU A 36 6.69 58.26 -20.84
C LEU A 36 7.82 58.98 -21.60
N ILE A 37 8.89 58.26 -21.98
CA ILE A 37 9.98 58.83 -22.79
C ILE A 37 9.44 59.35 -24.13
N PHE A 38 8.63 58.56 -24.83
CA PHE A 38 8.04 58.95 -26.11
C PHE A 38 7.01 60.06 -25.96
N PHE A 39 6.22 60.06 -24.88
CA PHE A 39 5.31 61.15 -24.55
C PHE A 39 6.06 62.48 -24.46
N LEU A 40 7.15 62.53 -23.70
CA LEU A 40 7.97 63.74 -23.56
C LEU A 40 8.58 64.18 -24.91
N MET A 41 9.11 63.23 -25.68
CA MET A 41 9.69 63.51 -27.00
C MET A 41 8.66 64.13 -27.97
N VAL A 42 7.47 63.52 -28.10
CA VAL A 42 6.41 64.02 -28.98
C VAL A 42 5.86 65.34 -28.48
N PHE A 43 5.73 65.51 -27.17
CA PHE A 43 5.29 66.77 -26.57
C PHE A 43 6.24 67.92 -26.91
N ILE A 44 7.55 67.68 -26.89
CA ILE A 44 8.57 68.69 -27.26
C ILE A 44 8.48 69.03 -28.76
N ILE A 45 8.32 68.04 -29.64
CA ILE A 45 8.32 68.25 -31.10
C ILE A 45 7.02 68.90 -31.59
N GLN A 46 5.87 68.37 -31.18
CA GLN A 46 4.55 68.77 -31.72
C GLN A 46 3.83 69.82 -30.88
N LYS A 47 4.27 70.08 -29.64
CA LYS A 47 3.62 71.00 -28.66
C LYS A 47 2.14 70.72 -28.39
N SER A 48 1.64 69.55 -28.79
CA SER A 48 0.26 69.11 -28.60
C SER A 48 0.25 67.95 -27.60
N TRP A 49 -0.39 68.16 -26.45
CA TRP A 49 -0.53 67.13 -25.42
C TRP A 49 -1.44 65.97 -25.87
N LEU A 50 -2.42 66.27 -26.72
CA LEU A 50 -3.36 65.27 -27.24
C LEU A 50 -2.64 64.26 -28.13
N SER A 51 -1.78 64.74 -29.03
CA SER A 51 -0.98 63.90 -29.91
C SER A 51 0.01 63.05 -29.10
N ALA A 52 0.72 63.66 -28.14
CA ALA A 52 1.65 62.94 -27.27
C ALA A 52 0.97 61.80 -26.49
N LEU A 53 -0.25 62.02 -25.98
CA LEU A 53 -1.03 60.99 -25.29
C LEU A 53 -1.44 59.83 -26.20
N GLN A 54 -1.84 60.11 -27.45
CA GLN A 54 -2.18 59.08 -28.43
C GLN A 54 -0.99 58.17 -28.73
N TYR A 55 0.21 58.75 -28.93
CA TYR A 55 1.43 57.97 -29.15
C TYR A 55 1.83 57.17 -27.91
N MET A 56 1.71 57.73 -26.70
CA MET A 56 1.98 57.01 -25.45
C MET A 56 1.08 55.77 -25.32
N LEU A 57 -0.23 55.93 -25.52
CA LEU A 57 -1.18 54.82 -25.46
C LEU A 57 -0.88 53.75 -26.53
N GLY A 58 -0.52 54.18 -27.75
CA GLY A 58 -0.12 53.26 -28.82
C GLY A 58 1.09 52.40 -28.44
N ILE A 59 2.12 53.00 -27.82
CA ILE A 59 3.32 52.27 -27.36
C ILE A 59 3.00 51.33 -26.21
N ILE A 60 2.18 51.77 -25.25
CA ILE A 60 1.79 50.91 -24.13
C ILE A 60 1.02 49.69 -24.65
N LEU A 61 -0.01 49.90 -25.48
CA LEU A 61 -0.82 48.82 -26.04
C LEU A 61 0.02 47.87 -26.91
N ALA A 62 0.95 48.39 -27.71
CA ALA A 62 1.83 47.56 -28.55
C ALA A 62 2.75 46.63 -27.74
N ASN A 63 3.05 46.97 -26.49
CA ASN A 63 3.90 46.17 -25.61
C ASN A 63 3.12 45.20 -24.71
N VAL A 64 1.78 45.24 -24.71
CA VAL A 64 0.96 44.32 -23.92
C VAL A 64 0.98 42.94 -24.60
N PRO A 65 1.41 41.86 -23.92
CA PRO A 65 1.59 40.56 -24.53
C PRO A 65 0.27 39.76 -24.53
N GLU A 66 -0.69 40.18 -25.35
CA GLU A 66 -2.04 39.61 -25.43
C GLU A 66 -2.06 38.09 -25.72
N GLY A 67 -1.08 37.61 -26.49
CA GLY A 67 -0.96 36.19 -26.86
C GLY A 67 -0.38 35.28 -25.78
N LEU A 68 0.26 35.82 -24.73
CA LEU A 68 1.01 35.02 -23.76
C LEU A 68 0.12 34.06 -22.97
N ILE A 69 -1.01 34.54 -22.47
CA ILE A 69 -1.91 33.73 -21.63
C ILE A 69 -2.51 32.58 -22.45
N VAL A 70 -2.82 32.83 -23.72
CA VAL A 70 -3.38 31.82 -24.63
C VAL A 70 -2.34 30.74 -24.93
N THR A 71 -1.12 31.12 -25.30
CA THR A 71 -0.05 30.15 -25.60
C THR A 71 0.31 29.30 -24.39
N LEU A 72 0.42 29.90 -23.20
CA LEU A 72 0.65 29.17 -21.96
C LEU A 72 -0.48 28.16 -21.67
N THR A 73 -1.74 28.57 -21.83
CA THR A 73 -2.89 27.68 -21.61
C THR A 73 -2.88 26.50 -22.58
N VAL A 74 -2.57 26.74 -23.85
CA VAL A 74 -2.44 25.68 -24.86
C VAL A 74 -1.29 24.73 -24.51
N CYS A 75 -0.12 25.25 -24.15
CA CYS A 75 1.02 24.44 -23.72
C CYS A 75 0.68 23.56 -22.52
N MET A 76 0.08 24.11 -21.46
CA MET A 76 -0.34 23.33 -20.28
C MET A 76 -1.39 22.27 -20.63
N THR A 77 -2.33 22.59 -21.51
CA THR A 77 -3.38 21.65 -21.95
C THR A 77 -2.77 20.47 -22.70
N LEU A 78 -1.80 20.72 -23.58
CA LEU A 78 -1.07 19.66 -24.27
C LEU A 78 -0.29 18.78 -23.30
N SER A 79 0.40 19.37 -22.32
CA SER A 79 1.12 18.64 -21.28
C SER A 79 0.19 17.81 -20.39
N ALA A 80 -0.96 18.37 -19.97
CA ALA A 80 -1.98 17.64 -19.22
C ALA A 80 -2.53 16.43 -20.00
N ASN A 81 -2.72 16.59 -21.31
CA ASN A 81 -3.13 15.47 -22.18
C ASN A 81 -2.06 14.38 -22.30
N GLN A 82 -0.77 14.73 -22.29
CA GLN A 82 0.31 13.74 -22.26
C GLN A 82 0.34 12.95 -20.95
N LEU A 83 0.12 13.63 -19.81
CA LEU A 83 0.00 12.96 -18.50
C LEU A 83 -1.21 12.02 -18.45
N LYS A 84 -2.35 12.45 -19.00
CA LYS A 84 -3.56 11.62 -19.06
C LYS A 84 -3.34 10.31 -19.82
N LYS A 85 -2.58 10.34 -20.93
CA LYS A 85 -2.20 9.13 -21.68
C LYS A 85 -1.38 8.13 -20.85
N LYS A 86 -0.76 8.58 -19.75
CA LYS A 86 -0.02 7.76 -18.79
C LYS A 86 -0.80 7.51 -17.49
N ASN A 87 -2.13 7.56 -17.53
CA ASN A 87 -3.02 7.39 -16.39
C ASN A 87 -2.83 8.42 -15.24
N CYS A 88 -2.22 9.58 -15.52
CA CYS A 88 -2.09 10.68 -14.57
C CYS A 88 -3.09 11.80 -14.94
N LEU A 89 -4.14 11.98 -14.14
CA LEU A 89 -5.17 12.99 -14.38
C LEU A 89 -4.88 14.28 -13.58
N ALA A 90 -4.49 15.34 -14.28
CA ALA A 90 -4.37 16.68 -13.69
C ALA A 90 -5.77 17.35 -13.61
N LYS A 91 -6.24 17.66 -12.40
CA LYS A 91 -7.52 18.36 -12.18
C LYS A 91 -7.46 19.85 -12.51
N THR A 92 -6.29 20.46 -12.38
CA THR A 92 -6.02 21.86 -12.74
C THR A 92 -4.80 21.90 -13.66
N LEU A 93 -4.81 22.80 -14.65
CA LEU A 93 -3.70 22.93 -15.60
C LEU A 93 -2.39 23.35 -14.93
N GLN A 94 -2.49 24.19 -13.90
CA GLN A 94 -1.33 24.68 -13.13
C GLN A 94 -0.61 23.55 -12.36
N ALA A 95 -1.33 22.49 -11.97
CA ALA A 95 -0.74 21.37 -11.23
C ALA A 95 0.34 20.63 -12.05
N VAL A 96 0.26 20.69 -13.38
CA VAL A 96 1.26 20.08 -14.27
C VAL A 96 2.62 20.75 -14.10
N GLU A 97 2.66 22.07 -13.97
CA GLU A 97 3.89 22.82 -13.74
C GLU A 97 4.38 22.65 -12.31
N THR A 98 3.46 22.73 -11.33
CA THR A 98 3.82 22.60 -9.91
C THR A 98 4.51 21.27 -9.60
N LEU A 99 4.11 20.18 -10.26
CA LEU A 99 4.80 18.89 -10.13
C LEU A 99 6.25 18.95 -10.66
N GLY A 100 6.50 19.70 -11.74
CA GLY A 100 7.82 19.91 -12.30
C GLY A 100 8.72 20.80 -11.44
N SER A 101 8.14 21.74 -10.69
CA SER A 101 8.85 22.63 -9.77
C SER A 101 8.92 22.10 -8.33
N THR A 102 8.43 20.88 -8.07
CA THR A 102 8.37 20.31 -6.72
C THR A 102 9.76 19.92 -6.23
N SER A 103 10.18 20.43 -5.07
CA SER A 103 11.45 20.10 -4.42
C SER A 103 11.33 19.10 -3.27
N CYS A 104 10.12 18.93 -2.71
CA CYS A 104 9.84 18.02 -1.61
C CYS A 104 8.52 17.28 -1.84
N ILE A 105 8.53 15.95 -1.73
CA ILE A 105 7.35 15.11 -1.85
C ILE A 105 7.00 14.56 -0.47
N CYS A 106 5.87 15.01 0.06
CA CYS A 106 5.27 14.44 1.26
C CYS A 106 4.29 13.34 0.85
N SER A 107 4.65 12.08 1.07
CA SER A 107 3.79 10.93 0.74
C SER A 107 3.17 10.35 2.00
N ASP A 108 1.88 9.99 1.93
CA ASP A 108 1.31 9.04 2.87
C ASP A 108 1.89 7.64 2.61
N LYS A 109 1.89 6.78 3.63
CA LYS A 109 2.34 5.39 3.53
C LYS A 109 1.22 4.50 3.00
N THR A 110 0.10 4.47 3.71
CA THR A 110 -0.93 3.44 3.53
C THR A 110 -1.83 3.79 2.34
N GLY A 111 -1.86 2.94 1.32
CA GLY A 111 -2.65 3.18 0.11
C GLY A 111 -2.00 4.14 -0.89
N THR A 112 -0.78 4.63 -0.61
CA THR A 112 0.02 5.42 -1.55
C THR A 112 1.36 4.74 -1.85
N LEU A 113 2.20 4.51 -0.82
CA LEU A 113 3.42 3.72 -0.97
C LEU A 113 3.16 2.21 -0.86
N THR A 114 2.18 1.83 -0.05
CA THR A 114 1.75 0.44 0.09
C THR A 114 0.38 0.23 -0.55
N GLU A 115 0.10 -1.01 -0.97
CA GLU A 115 -1.16 -1.40 -1.63
C GLU A 115 -2.38 -1.41 -0.69
N ASN A 116 -2.21 -1.02 0.59
CA ASN A 116 -3.23 -1.16 1.64
C ASN A 116 -3.83 -2.58 1.72
N GLN A 117 -3.02 -3.58 1.40
CA GLN A 117 -3.37 -4.99 1.48
C GLN A 117 -2.29 -5.71 2.28
N MET A 118 -2.72 -6.50 3.27
CA MET A 118 -1.81 -7.39 4.00
C MET A 118 -1.43 -8.56 3.08
N ASN A 119 -0.15 -8.88 3.03
CA ASN A 119 0.40 -10.01 2.29
C ASN A 119 1.37 -10.79 3.21
N VAL A 120 1.49 -12.09 2.99
CA VAL A 120 2.55 -12.89 3.62
C VAL A 120 3.89 -12.45 3.01
N SER A 121 4.85 -12.15 3.88
CA SER A 121 6.18 -11.65 3.50
C SER A 121 7.25 -12.72 3.71
N HIS A 122 7.31 -13.26 4.94
CA HIS A 122 8.22 -14.35 5.29
C HIS A 122 7.49 -15.51 5.95
N LEU A 123 8.09 -16.69 5.84
CA LEU A 123 7.75 -17.88 6.61
C LEU A 123 8.94 -18.23 7.52
N PHE A 124 8.66 -18.87 8.64
CA PHE A 124 9.70 -19.37 9.53
C PHE A 124 9.44 -20.85 9.83
N CYS A 125 10.32 -21.72 9.34
CA CYS A 125 10.30 -23.15 9.59
C CYS A 125 11.74 -23.70 9.59
N ASN A 126 11.98 -24.80 10.30
CA ASN A 126 13.30 -25.40 10.46
C ASN A 126 14.42 -24.39 10.82
N PHE A 127 14.13 -23.47 11.75
CA PHE A 127 15.03 -22.38 12.20
C PHE A 127 15.52 -21.44 11.08
N LYS A 128 14.87 -21.42 9.93
CA LYS A 128 15.19 -20.56 8.79
C LYS A 128 14.04 -19.61 8.50
N ILE A 129 14.41 -18.39 8.12
CA ILE A 129 13.47 -17.40 7.58
C ILE A 129 13.47 -17.56 6.06
N LEU A 130 12.31 -17.88 5.50
CA LEU A 130 12.10 -18.06 4.07
C LEU A 130 11.35 -16.85 3.52
N ASP A 131 11.82 -16.31 2.40
CA ASP A 131 11.08 -15.28 1.66
C ASP A 131 9.86 -15.92 0.98
N LYS A 132 8.74 -15.21 0.87
CA LYS A 132 7.52 -15.68 0.17
C LYS A 132 7.79 -16.20 -1.25
N GLY A 133 8.82 -15.68 -1.93
CA GLY A 133 9.20 -16.05 -3.30
C GLY A 133 10.25 -17.16 -3.40
N ASP A 134 10.78 -17.64 -2.27
CA ASP A 134 11.74 -18.73 -2.25
C ASP A 134 11.01 -20.08 -2.28
N HIS A 135 11.10 -20.75 -3.43
CA HIS A 135 10.48 -22.06 -3.65
C HIS A 135 11.45 -23.24 -3.43
N ALA A 136 12.70 -23.00 -3.02
CA ALA A 136 13.68 -24.07 -2.81
C ALA A 136 13.26 -25.05 -1.71
N HIS A 137 12.52 -24.56 -0.72
CA HIS A 137 12.12 -25.28 0.49
C HIS A 137 10.72 -25.91 0.41
N VAL A 138 10.09 -25.89 -0.78
CA VAL A 138 8.73 -26.41 -0.98
C VAL A 138 8.67 -27.94 -0.77
N ALA A 139 9.78 -28.65 -0.93
CA ALA A 139 9.86 -30.09 -0.67
C ALA A 139 10.07 -30.44 0.81
N ASP A 140 10.41 -29.45 1.66
CA ASP A 140 10.78 -29.70 3.05
C ASP A 140 9.55 -30.10 3.88
N PRO A 141 9.65 -31.15 4.72
CA PRO A 141 8.53 -31.62 5.54
C PRO A 141 7.97 -30.53 6.45
N THR A 142 8.84 -29.73 7.07
CA THR A 142 8.43 -28.64 7.97
C THR A 142 7.62 -27.56 7.25
N TYR A 143 8.01 -27.23 6.01
CA TYR A 143 7.28 -26.29 5.16
C TYR A 143 5.89 -26.82 4.83
N ALA A 144 5.77 -28.11 4.47
CA ALA A 144 4.48 -28.75 4.20
C ALA A 144 3.56 -28.74 5.43
N THR A 145 4.07 -29.09 6.61
CA THR A 145 3.31 -29.07 7.87
C THR A 145 2.82 -27.67 8.22
N LEU A 146 3.68 -26.65 8.12
CA LEU A 146 3.31 -25.26 8.36
C LEU A 146 2.22 -24.79 7.38
N CYS A 147 2.36 -25.10 6.10
CA CYS A 147 1.37 -24.72 5.10
C CYS A 147 0.03 -25.42 5.30
N LEU A 148 0.04 -26.69 5.70
CA LEU A 148 -1.19 -27.42 6.04
C LEU A 148 -1.89 -26.76 7.24
N ALA A 149 -1.14 -26.50 8.33
CA ALA A 149 -1.66 -25.82 9.51
C ALA A 149 -2.26 -24.44 9.17
N ALA A 150 -1.55 -23.65 8.36
CA ALA A 150 -1.99 -22.34 7.90
C ALA A 150 -3.17 -22.39 6.94
N SER A 151 -3.32 -23.45 6.14
CA SER A 151 -4.47 -23.63 5.23
C SER A 151 -5.74 -24.02 5.98
N LEU A 152 -5.62 -24.85 7.01
CA LEU A 152 -6.76 -25.38 7.75
C LEU A 152 -7.30 -24.41 8.80
N ASN A 153 -6.42 -23.76 9.57
CA ASN A 153 -6.84 -22.83 10.63
C ASN A 153 -7.11 -21.42 10.06
N LEU A 154 -8.15 -21.29 9.22
CA LEU A 154 -8.62 -20.03 8.63
C LEU A 154 -10.14 -19.92 8.73
N LYS A 155 -10.65 -18.72 9.02
CA LYS A 155 -12.08 -18.37 8.84
C LYS A 155 -12.32 -17.67 7.52
N ALA A 156 -11.30 -17.01 6.97
CA ALA A 156 -11.38 -16.37 5.67
C ALA A 156 -11.84 -17.31 4.56
N VAL A 157 -12.67 -16.79 3.65
CA VAL A 157 -13.21 -17.54 2.51
C VAL A 157 -13.25 -16.63 1.27
N PHE A 158 -13.02 -17.20 0.09
CA PHE A 158 -13.22 -16.46 -1.16
C PHE A 158 -14.70 -16.13 -1.37
N SER A 159 -14.98 -14.89 -1.80
CA SER A 159 -16.33 -14.47 -2.18
C SER A 159 -16.73 -15.14 -3.50
N TYR A 160 -17.93 -15.72 -3.52
CA TYR A 160 -18.54 -16.30 -4.73
C TYR A 160 -18.64 -15.30 -5.89
N GLU A 161 -18.72 -14.00 -5.60
CA GLU A 161 -18.81 -12.91 -6.59
C GLU A 161 -17.57 -12.76 -7.47
N SER A 162 -16.43 -13.32 -7.06
CA SER A 162 -15.13 -13.07 -7.71
C SER A 162 -14.37 -14.34 -8.10
N LEU A 163 -15.04 -15.50 -8.13
CA LEU A 163 -14.39 -16.77 -8.42
C LEU A 163 -13.85 -16.87 -9.86
N ASP A 164 -14.42 -16.09 -10.77
CA ASP A 164 -13.99 -15.93 -12.16
C ASP A 164 -12.66 -15.17 -12.31
N GLN A 165 -12.26 -14.42 -11.27
CA GLN A 165 -11.01 -13.66 -11.29
C GLN A 165 -9.80 -14.53 -10.89
N PRO A 166 -8.57 -14.13 -11.30
CA PRO A 166 -7.33 -14.73 -10.78
C PRO A 166 -7.26 -14.63 -9.25
N ILE A 167 -6.67 -15.64 -8.59
CA ILE A 167 -6.62 -15.78 -7.12
C ILE A 167 -6.15 -14.51 -6.42
N GLU A 168 -5.16 -13.81 -7.00
CA GLU A 168 -4.61 -12.54 -6.48
C GLU A 168 -5.65 -11.43 -6.33
N LYS A 169 -6.63 -11.39 -7.24
CA LYS A 169 -7.67 -10.34 -7.29
C LYS A 169 -8.98 -10.76 -6.65
N ARG A 170 -9.15 -12.06 -6.36
CA ARG A 170 -10.36 -12.55 -5.70
C ARG A 170 -10.58 -11.83 -4.38
N LYS A 171 -11.83 -11.45 -4.16
CA LYS A 171 -12.29 -10.83 -2.92
C LYS A 171 -12.38 -11.91 -1.85
N ILE A 172 -11.79 -11.63 -0.70
CA ILE A 172 -11.79 -12.55 0.45
C ILE A 172 -12.64 -11.93 1.55
N MET A 173 -13.53 -12.73 2.13
CA MET A 173 -14.32 -12.40 3.32
C MET A 173 -13.57 -12.91 4.54
N GLY A 174 -12.96 -12.01 5.29
CA GLY A 174 -12.17 -12.32 6.49
C GLY A 174 -11.40 -11.09 6.96
N ASP A 175 -10.70 -11.19 8.09
CA ASP A 175 -9.78 -10.12 8.48
C ASP A 175 -8.56 -10.04 7.55
N ALA A 176 -7.83 -8.93 7.59
CA ALA A 176 -6.71 -8.69 6.68
C ALA A 176 -5.59 -9.73 6.81
N SER A 177 -5.32 -10.25 8.01
CA SER A 177 -4.27 -11.23 8.23
C SER A 177 -4.69 -12.61 7.74
N GLU A 178 -5.91 -13.06 8.04
CA GLU A 178 -6.41 -14.31 7.47
C GLU A 178 -6.56 -14.25 5.94
N SER A 179 -6.95 -13.09 5.39
CA SER A 179 -7.07 -12.91 3.95
C SER A 179 -5.70 -13.02 3.25
N ALA A 180 -4.65 -12.45 3.86
CA ALA A 180 -3.28 -12.57 3.36
C ALA A 180 -2.82 -14.03 3.34
N ILE A 181 -3.09 -14.77 4.43
CA ILE A 181 -2.68 -16.16 4.58
C ILE A 181 -3.47 -17.06 3.63
N LEU A 182 -4.79 -16.88 3.53
CA LEU A 182 -5.63 -17.64 2.59
C LEU A 182 -5.14 -17.45 1.16
N ARG A 183 -4.89 -16.20 0.74
CA ARG A 183 -4.40 -15.92 -0.62
C ARG A 183 -3.06 -16.60 -0.88
N TYR A 184 -2.11 -16.47 0.04
CA TYR A 184 -0.80 -17.08 -0.11
C TYR A 184 -0.87 -18.61 -0.13
N MET A 185 -1.66 -19.22 0.75
CA MET A 185 -1.85 -20.66 0.82
C MET A 185 -2.63 -21.22 -0.38
N GLU A 186 -3.62 -20.50 -0.90
CA GLU A 186 -4.35 -20.89 -2.11
C GLU A 186 -3.42 -20.95 -3.33
N ILE A 187 -2.54 -19.95 -3.50
CA ILE A 187 -1.59 -19.89 -4.62
C ILE A 187 -0.57 -21.04 -4.55
N ASN A 188 -0.07 -21.36 -3.35
CA ASN A 188 1.06 -22.29 -3.20
C ASN A 188 0.64 -23.74 -2.89
N ARG A 189 -0.53 -23.95 -2.26
CA ARG A 189 -0.94 -25.26 -1.69
C ARG A 189 -2.44 -25.56 -1.81
N SER A 190 -3.21 -24.78 -2.57
CA SER A 190 -4.65 -25.01 -2.76
C SER A 190 -5.40 -25.14 -1.42
N ALA A 191 -5.31 -24.12 -0.57
CA ALA A 191 -5.91 -24.10 0.76
C ALA A 191 -7.38 -24.55 0.80
N THR A 192 -8.17 -24.16 -0.21
CA THR A 192 -9.58 -24.54 -0.34
C THR A 192 -9.73 -26.06 -0.47
N GLN A 193 -8.94 -26.70 -1.34
CA GLN A 193 -8.94 -28.16 -1.48
C GLN A 193 -8.51 -28.85 -0.19
N ALA A 194 -7.44 -28.37 0.46
CA ALA A 194 -6.96 -28.95 1.71
C ALA A 194 -8.04 -28.91 2.82
N ARG A 195 -8.88 -27.86 2.84
CA ARG A 195 -10.00 -27.72 3.78
C ARG A 195 -11.17 -28.65 3.46
N ASP A 196 -11.44 -28.90 2.17
CA ASP A 196 -12.48 -29.84 1.75
C ASP A 196 -12.10 -31.29 2.09
N GLU A 197 -10.82 -31.65 1.94
CA GLU A 197 -10.27 -32.97 2.29
C GLU A 197 -10.18 -33.18 3.82
N ASN A 198 -10.09 -32.11 4.61
CA ASN A 198 -9.90 -32.17 6.06
C ASN A 198 -10.95 -31.31 6.79
N PRO A 199 -12.20 -31.78 6.86
CA PRO A 199 -13.32 -31.00 7.39
C PRO A 199 -13.07 -30.60 8.85
N LYS A 200 -13.49 -29.38 9.17
CA LYS A 200 -13.39 -28.80 10.51
C LYS A 200 -14.54 -29.29 11.38
N GLU A 201 -14.20 -29.91 12.50
CA GLU A 201 -15.14 -30.54 13.44
C GLU A 201 -15.42 -29.63 14.64
N ALA A 202 -14.42 -28.87 15.08
CA ALA A 202 -14.57 -27.91 16.17
C ALA A 202 -13.72 -26.66 15.94
N GLU A 203 -14.17 -25.54 16.51
CA GLU A 203 -13.40 -24.31 16.55
C GLU A 203 -13.54 -23.56 17.87
N ILE A 204 -12.44 -22.93 18.28
CA ILE A 204 -12.43 -21.85 19.26
C ILE A 204 -12.03 -20.60 18.49
N PRO A 205 -12.96 -19.63 18.28
CA PRO A 205 -12.66 -18.40 17.55
C PRO A 205 -11.54 -17.60 18.23
N PHE A 206 -10.85 -16.77 17.45
CA PHE A 206 -9.88 -15.84 18.02
C PHE A 206 -10.53 -14.96 19.11
N SER A 207 -9.89 -14.89 20.27
CA SER A 207 -10.26 -14.00 21.36
C SER A 207 -9.09 -13.08 21.70
N SER A 208 -9.32 -11.78 21.82
CA SER A 208 -8.29 -10.83 22.24
C SER A 208 -7.80 -11.07 23.68
N ALA A 209 -8.59 -11.75 24.51
CA ALA A 209 -8.20 -12.14 25.87
C ALA A 209 -7.17 -13.28 25.86
N TYR A 210 -7.41 -14.29 25.02
CA TYR A 210 -6.54 -15.48 24.94
C TYR A 210 -5.42 -15.34 23.89
N LYS A 211 -5.59 -14.45 22.91
CA LYS A 211 -4.67 -14.15 21.79
C LYS A 211 -4.35 -15.34 20.88
N TYR A 212 -5.23 -16.35 20.85
CA TYR A 212 -5.13 -17.48 19.93
C TYR A 212 -6.50 -17.89 19.38
N GLN A 213 -6.47 -18.68 18.31
CA GLN A 213 -7.58 -19.39 17.68
C GLN A 213 -7.20 -20.86 17.53
N VAL A 214 -8.13 -21.77 17.81
CA VAL A 214 -7.94 -23.22 17.69
C VAL A 214 -8.97 -23.80 16.72
N THR A 215 -8.54 -24.73 15.88
CA THR A 215 -9.45 -25.54 15.07
C THR A 215 -9.06 -27.01 15.18
N ILE A 216 -10.05 -27.89 15.07
CA ILE A 216 -9.85 -29.34 15.03
C ILE A 216 -10.39 -29.85 13.71
N HIS A 217 -9.57 -30.59 12.99
CA HIS A 217 -9.88 -31.14 11.67
C HIS A 217 -9.81 -32.65 11.69
N ARG A 218 -10.74 -33.29 10.99
CA ARG A 218 -10.70 -34.73 10.75
C ARG A 218 -9.81 -35.00 9.54
N MET A 219 -8.65 -35.62 9.78
CA MET A 219 -7.73 -36.05 8.73
C MET A 219 -8.26 -37.34 8.09
N GLN A 220 -8.77 -37.26 6.88
CA GLN A 220 -9.35 -38.41 6.18
C GLN A 220 -8.29 -39.49 5.88
N SER A 221 -7.04 -39.10 5.62
CA SER A 221 -5.94 -40.00 5.27
C SER A 221 -5.49 -40.88 6.43
N THR A 222 -5.34 -40.31 7.62
CA THR A 222 -4.85 -41.01 8.83
C THR A 222 -5.99 -41.46 9.74
N GLN A 223 -7.24 -41.10 9.41
CA GLN A 223 -8.42 -41.37 10.23
C GLN A 223 -8.23 -40.87 11.67
N SER A 224 -7.67 -39.68 11.84
CA SER A 224 -7.36 -39.07 13.14
C SER A 224 -7.79 -37.61 13.22
N TYR A 225 -7.94 -37.09 14.44
CA TYR A 225 -8.18 -35.66 14.64
C TYR A 225 -6.85 -34.90 14.74
N TYR A 226 -6.80 -33.74 14.09
CA TYR A 226 -5.66 -32.85 14.07
C TYR A 226 -6.06 -31.48 14.60
N LEU A 227 -5.51 -31.12 15.75
CA LEU A 227 -5.71 -29.83 16.39
C LEU A 227 -4.66 -28.85 15.88
N ILE A 228 -5.07 -27.66 15.50
CA ILE A 228 -4.18 -26.57 15.08
C ILE A 228 -4.53 -25.34 15.90
N MET A 229 -3.51 -24.70 16.46
CA MET A 229 -3.62 -23.40 17.11
C MET A 229 -2.80 -22.37 16.32
N LYS A 230 -3.34 -21.16 16.19
CA LYS A 230 -2.61 -20.00 15.71
C LYS A 230 -2.83 -18.82 16.64
N GLY A 231 -1.84 -17.94 16.77
CA GLY A 231 -1.96 -16.81 17.67
C GLY A 231 -0.71 -15.95 17.75
N ALA A 232 -0.63 -15.16 18.82
CA ALA A 232 0.59 -14.42 19.11
C ALA A 232 1.75 -15.42 19.34
N PRO A 233 2.92 -15.24 18.70
CA PRO A 233 4.02 -16.21 18.76
C PRO A 233 4.45 -16.56 20.18
N GLU A 234 4.47 -15.58 21.07
CA GLU A 234 4.83 -15.76 22.48
C GLU A 234 3.83 -16.63 23.25
N ILE A 235 2.54 -16.55 22.91
CA ILE A 235 1.48 -17.33 23.53
C ILE A 235 1.50 -18.76 23.00
N VAL A 236 1.61 -18.92 21.67
CA VAL A 236 1.70 -20.24 21.04
C VAL A 236 2.89 -21.02 21.59
N LEU A 237 4.05 -20.37 21.72
CA LEU A 237 5.27 -20.98 22.26
C LEU A 237 5.16 -21.43 23.73
N GLU A 238 4.21 -20.90 24.51
CA GLU A 238 3.95 -21.35 25.88
C GLU A 238 3.17 -22.67 25.94
N TYR A 239 2.41 -22.99 24.90
CA TYR A 239 1.64 -24.23 24.79
C TYR A 239 2.40 -25.37 24.08
N CYS A 240 3.56 -25.08 23.48
CA CYS A 240 4.35 -26.07 22.76
C CYS A 240 5.42 -26.74 23.64
N THR A 241 5.59 -28.05 23.47
CA THR A 241 6.65 -28.85 24.11
C THR A 241 7.75 -29.27 23.13
N SER A 242 7.44 -29.36 21.84
CA SER A 242 8.35 -29.70 20.75
C SER A 242 8.20 -28.73 19.57
N VAL A 243 9.17 -28.73 18.68
CA VAL A 243 9.19 -27.98 17.42
C VAL A 243 9.53 -28.93 16.27
N HIS A 244 8.83 -28.77 15.14
CA HIS A 244 9.10 -29.53 13.93
C HIS A 244 10.43 -29.09 13.29
N THR A 245 11.31 -30.04 13.01
CA THR A 245 12.52 -29.86 12.19
C THR A 245 12.52 -30.85 11.03
N ASP A 246 13.33 -30.62 10.00
CA ASP A 246 13.38 -31.56 8.87
C ASP A 246 14.01 -32.91 9.25
N GLU A 247 14.71 -32.97 10.39
CA GLU A 247 15.27 -34.19 10.98
C GLU A 247 14.30 -34.89 11.96
N GLY A 248 13.14 -34.28 12.22
CA GLY A 248 12.11 -34.76 13.15
C GLY A 248 11.83 -33.78 14.30
N ASP A 249 10.89 -34.14 15.17
CA ASP A 249 10.47 -33.27 16.26
C ASP A 249 11.56 -33.15 17.33
N GLN A 250 11.95 -31.91 17.63
CA GLN A 250 12.92 -31.61 18.68
C GLN A 250 12.21 -31.03 19.92
N PRO A 251 12.57 -31.43 21.16
CA PRO A 251 12.01 -30.80 22.36
C PRO A 251 12.44 -29.34 22.49
N ILE A 252 11.54 -28.48 22.96
CA ILE A 252 11.82 -27.07 23.19
C ILE A 252 12.59 -26.91 24.50
N THR A 253 13.92 -26.94 24.40
CA THR A 253 14.83 -26.60 25.50
C THR A 253 14.89 -25.08 25.72
N PRO A 254 15.43 -24.59 26.86
CA PRO A 254 15.62 -23.15 27.06
C PRO A 254 16.45 -22.47 25.97
N GLN A 255 17.44 -23.19 25.39
CA GLN A 255 18.25 -22.71 24.27
C GLN A 255 17.41 -22.58 23.00
N VAL A 256 16.67 -23.64 22.63
CA VAL A 256 15.76 -23.62 21.46
C VAL A 256 14.71 -22.54 21.61
N LYS A 257 14.12 -22.41 22.80
CA LYS A 257 13.14 -21.36 23.09
C LYS A 257 13.75 -19.98 22.85
N LYS A 258 14.97 -19.73 23.31
CA LYS A 258 15.67 -18.45 23.08
C LYS A 258 15.91 -18.18 21.60
N GLU A 259 16.34 -19.18 20.84
CA GLU A 259 16.57 -19.06 19.40
C GLU A 259 15.28 -18.76 18.61
N LEU A 260 14.18 -19.46 18.94
CA LEU A 260 12.85 -19.15 18.40
C LEU A 260 12.46 -17.70 18.75
N LYS A 261 12.80 -17.26 19.97
CA LYS A 261 12.52 -15.87 20.37
C LYS A 261 13.28 -14.85 19.53
N GLU A 262 14.58 -15.07 19.33
CA GLU A 262 15.40 -14.18 18.53
C GLU A 262 14.92 -14.08 17.08
N ASN A 263 14.47 -15.17 16.48
CA ASN A 263 13.96 -15.15 15.11
C ASN A 263 12.61 -14.44 14.99
N PHE A 264 11.68 -14.57 15.95
CA PHE A 264 10.45 -13.76 15.90
C PHE A 264 10.77 -12.26 16.04
N ILE A 265 11.77 -11.88 16.86
CA ILE A 265 12.16 -10.47 17.05
C ILE A 265 12.73 -9.91 15.74
N LYS A 266 13.50 -10.70 15.00
CA LYS A 266 13.99 -10.32 13.66
C LYS A 266 12.83 -9.99 12.72
N LEU A 267 11.82 -10.86 12.64
CA LEU A 267 10.63 -10.63 11.81
C LEU A 267 9.86 -9.38 12.27
N ALA A 268 9.66 -9.21 13.58
CA ALA A 268 8.98 -8.04 14.13
C ALA A 268 9.75 -6.73 13.84
N ASN A 269 11.07 -6.75 13.88
CA ASN A 269 11.93 -5.59 13.57
C ASN A 269 11.90 -5.19 12.08
N MET A 270 11.45 -6.09 11.20
CA MET A 270 11.15 -5.75 9.80
C MET A 270 9.79 -5.03 9.64
N GLY A 271 9.08 -4.78 10.73
CA GLY A 271 7.75 -4.14 10.72
C GLY A 271 6.62 -5.11 10.35
N GLU A 272 6.89 -6.42 10.42
CA GLU A 272 5.93 -7.45 10.06
C GLU A 272 5.07 -7.89 11.24
N ARG A 273 3.82 -8.25 10.94
CA ARG A 273 2.94 -8.91 11.91
C ARG A 273 3.24 -10.40 11.91
N VAL A 274 3.86 -10.89 12.99
CA VAL A 274 4.21 -12.31 13.16
C VAL A 274 3.04 -13.09 13.78
N ILE A 275 2.74 -14.27 13.24
CA ILE A 275 1.71 -15.18 13.74
C ILE A 275 2.36 -16.55 13.97
N GLY A 276 2.24 -17.08 15.18
CA GLY A 276 2.70 -18.42 15.51
C GLY A 276 1.65 -19.46 15.14
N TYR A 277 2.11 -20.63 14.70
CA TYR A 277 1.30 -21.83 14.47
C TYR A 277 1.88 -22.97 15.30
N CYS A 278 0.99 -23.79 15.86
CA CYS A 278 1.33 -25.10 16.39
C CYS A 278 0.21 -26.09 16.15
N ASP A 279 0.53 -27.36 16.26
CA ASP A 279 -0.36 -28.47 15.96
C ASP A 279 -0.21 -29.61 16.96
N MET A 280 -1.23 -30.46 17.01
CA MET A 280 -1.20 -31.70 17.78
C MET A 280 -2.08 -32.75 17.10
N LYS A 281 -1.53 -33.95 16.88
CA LYS A 281 -2.32 -35.13 16.52
C LYS A 281 -2.97 -35.68 17.77
N LEU A 282 -4.30 -35.72 17.81
CA LEU A 282 -5.03 -36.24 18.97
C LEU A 282 -4.95 -37.77 19.00
N PRO A 283 -4.64 -38.38 20.16
CA PRO A 283 -4.50 -39.82 20.27
C PRO A 283 -5.86 -40.52 20.08
N LEU A 284 -5.92 -41.46 19.14
CA LEU A 284 -7.14 -42.22 18.81
C LEU A 284 -7.69 -43.03 19.97
N THR A 285 -6.84 -43.39 20.93
CA THR A 285 -7.24 -44.10 22.15
C THR A 285 -8.13 -43.25 23.05
N GLU A 286 -7.96 -41.93 23.05
CA GLU A 286 -8.73 -41.00 23.85
C GLU A 286 -9.84 -40.32 23.02
N TYR A 287 -9.59 -40.10 21.73
CA TYR A 287 -10.49 -39.39 20.81
C TYR A 287 -10.82 -40.29 19.59
N PRO A 288 -11.73 -41.27 19.75
CA PRO A 288 -12.15 -42.13 18.64
C PRO A 288 -12.99 -41.35 17.62
N ILE A 289 -13.02 -41.82 16.39
CA ILE A 289 -13.76 -41.18 15.30
C ILE A 289 -15.27 -41.21 15.59
N GLY A 290 -15.90 -40.05 15.56
CA GLY A 290 -17.33 -39.87 15.87
C GLY A 290 -17.62 -39.56 17.33
N TYR A 291 -16.59 -39.27 18.14
CA TYR A 291 -16.71 -38.62 19.44
C TYR A 291 -17.32 -37.22 19.29
#